data_AF-A0A354G469-F1
#
_entry.id   AF-A0A354G469-F1
#
_cell.length_a   1.000
_cell.length_b   1.000
_cell.length_c   1.000
_cell.angle_alpha   90.00
_cell.angle_beta   90.00
_cell.angle_gamma   90.00
#
_symmetry.space_group_name_H-M   'P 1'
#
loop_
_entity.id
_entity.type
_entity.pdbx_description
1 polymer ?
#
loop_
_entity_poly.entity_id
_entity_poly.type
_entity_poly.pdbx_seq_one_letter_code
_entity_poly.pdbx_strand_id
1 'polypeptide(L)'
;MIDFLKKPSTKFILRLLLVGVVFYVSTGHGTLAAFAPEDPTPPAVDMNDPTWDNFGTILIRIMNWVVYLVGIVFVVVVAYGAWKASMALGDPRGLDSAKSTWTYALFGVIIIAGFYALFTIVSGFFGFKIGFADIFSGIIQGIKDFTDVSTPAPPTTP
;
A
#
# COMPACT_ATOMS: atom_id res chain seq x y z
N MET A 1 -14.86 -20.54 9.14
CA MET A 1 -13.85 -19.68 8.49
C MET A 1 -12.80 -20.47 7.70
N ILE A 2 -12.45 -21.70 8.11
CA ILE A 2 -11.41 -22.53 7.45
C ILE A 2 -11.91 -23.24 6.17
N ASP A 3 -13.22 -23.50 6.05
CA ASP A 3 -13.79 -24.19 4.87
C ASP A 3 -13.62 -23.41 3.56
N PHE A 4 -13.53 -22.08 3.65
CA PHE A 4 -13.28 -21.20 2.50
C PHE A 4 -11.91 -21.45 1.85
N LEU A 5 -10.90 -21.83 2.64
CA LEU A 5 -9.54 -22.14 2.18
C LEU A 5 -9.44 -23.50 1.47
N LYS A 6 -10.43 -24.37 1.65
CA LYS A 6 -10.42 -25.72 1.06
C LYS A 6 -10.89 -25.72 -0.40
N LYS A 7 -11.59 -24.66 -0.84
CA LYS A 7 -12.13 -24.53 -2.20
C LYS A 7 -11.00 -24.41 -3.23
N PRO A 8 -11.02 -25.18 -4.34
CA PRO A 8 -9.95 -25.18 -5.33
C PRO A 8 -9.69 -23.81 -5.97
N SER A 9 -10.73 -22.98 -6.12
CA SER A 9 -10.60 -21.59 -6.59
C SER A 9 -9.83 -20.69 -5.62
N THR A 10 -10.00 -20.88 -4.31
CA THR A 10 -9.34 -20.07 -3.27
C THR A 10 -7.85 -20.40 -3.19
N LYS A 11 -7.48 -21.67 -3.35
CA LYS A 11 -6.08 -22.11 -3.39
C LYS A 11 -5.32 -21.51 -4.57
N PHE A 12 -5.97 -21.35 -5.72
CA PHE A 12 -5.39 -20.72 -6.90
C PHE A 12 -5.13 -19.22 -6.66
N ILE A 13 -6.10 -18.49 -6.11
CA ILE A 13 -5.96 -17.07 -5.75
C ILE A 13 -4.83 -16.87 -4.74
N LEU A 14 -4.79 -17.70 -3.69
CA LEU A 14 -3.76 -17.61 -2.67
C LEU A 14 -2.36 -17.90 -3.23
N ARG A 15 -2.24 -18.83 -4.18
CA ARG A 15 -0.98 -19.12 -4.86
C ARG A 15 -0.53 -17.97 -5.76
N LEU A 16 -1.43 -17.35 -6.53
CA LEU A 16 -1.10 -16.17 -7.33
C LEU A 16 -0.68 -14.99 -6.45
N LEU A 17 -1.39 -14.76 -5.34
CA LEU A 17 -1.01 -13.74 -4.36
C LEU A 17 0.37 -14.02 -3.77
N LEU A 18 0.64 -15.26 -3.33
CA LEU A 18 1.94 -15.66 -2.82
C LEU A 18 3.05 -15.50 -3.86
N VAL A 19 2.82 -15.86 -5.12
CA VAL A 19 3.80 -15.66 -6.20
C VAL A 19 4.07 -14.18 -6.44
N GLY A 20 3.03 -13.33 -6.44
CA GLY A 20 3.22 -11.87 -6.55
C GLY A 20 4.03 -11.28 -5.40
N VAL A 21 3.75 -11.73 -4.16
CA VAL A 21 4.49 -11.32 -2.97
C VAL A 21 5.93 -11.83 -3.01
N VAL A 22 6.16 -13.10 -3.36
CA VAL A 22 7.51 -13.69 -3.45
C VAL A 22 8.32 -13.04 -4.56
N PHE A 23 7.70 -12.79 -5.73
CA PHE A 23 8.33 -12.06 -6.83
C PHE A 23 8.77 -10.67 -6.34
N TYR A 24 7.88 -9.92 -5.69
CA TYR A 24 8.19 -8.60 -5.15
C TYR A 24 9.32 -8.61 -4.09
N VAL A 25 9.33 -9.59 -3.18
CA VAL A 25 10.45 -9.78 -2.22
C VAL A 25 11.75 -10.12 -2.96
N SER A 26 11.69 -10.98 -4.00
CA SER A 26 12.85 -11.50 -4.71
C SER A 26 13.53 -10.49 -5.64
N THR A 27 12.78 -9.53 -6.19
CA THR A 27 13.34 -8.48 -7.07
C THR A 27 14.09 -7.40 -6.28
N GLY A 28 14.22 -7.51 -4.95
CA GLY A 28 15.03 -6.62 -4.12
C GLY A 28 14.76 -5.14 -4.40
N HIS A 29 13.56 -4.65 -4.06
CA HIS A 29 13.19 -3.23 -4.13
C HIS A 29 13.77 -2.43 -5.32
N GLY A 30 13.54 -2.89 -6.55
CA GLY A 30 13.77 -2.11 -7.77
C GLY A 30 12.54 -1.26 -8.13
N THR A 31 12.44 -0.08 -7.52
CA THR A 31 11.76 1.14 -8.02
C THR A 31 10.60 0.99 -9.02
N LEU A 32 9.37 0.86 -8.50
CA LEU A 32 8.22 1.61 -9.04
C LEU A 32 7.58 2.36 -7.86
N ALA A 33 8.22 3.43 -7.41
CA ALA A 33 7.75 4.22 -6.28
C ALA A 33 6.39 4.85 -6.63
N ALA A 34 5.29 4.24 -6.15
CA ALA A 34 3.97 4.83 -6.31
C ALA A 34 3.80 6.10 -5.45
N PHE A 35 4.59 6.23 -4.35
CA PHE A 35 4.44 7.32 -3.37
C PHE A 35 5.74 7.67 -2.61
N ALA A 36 6.85 7.92 -3.31
CA ALA A 36 7.99 8.57 -2.66
C ALA A 36 8.62 9.65 -3.56
N PRO A 37 8.98 10.82 -3.01
CA PRO A 37 9.84 11.77 -3.68
C PRO A 37 11.21 11.14 -3.96
N GLU A 38 11.88 11.63 -4.98
CA GLU A 38 13.15 11.14 -5.54
C GLU A 38 14.27 11.01 -4.49
N ASP A 39 14.34 9.90 -3.75
CA ASP A 39 15.54 9.52 -3.00
C ASP A 39 15.74 7.99 -3.11
N PRO A 40 16.86 7.51 -3.70
CA PRO A 40 17.06 6.10 -3.92
C PRO A 40 17.49 5.46 -2.61
N THR A 41 16.64 4.59 -2.10
CA THR A 41 16.80 3.78 -0.88
C THR A 41 16.58 4.56 0.43
N PRO A 42 15.49 4.29 1.17
CA PRO A 42 15.39 4.79 2.54
C PRO A 42 16.59 4.26 3.35
N PRO A 43 17.19 5.08 4.23
CA PRO A 43 18.34 4.68 5.03
C PRO A 43 18.07 3.35 5.74
N ALA A 44 19.13 2.55 5.91
CA ALA A 44 19.02 1.30 6.65
C ALA A 44 18.50 1.59 8.06
N VAL A 45 17.38 0.96 8.41
CA VAL A 45 16.80 1.08 9.75
C VAL A 45 17.78 0.42 10.71
N ASP A 46 18.41 1.22 11.57
CA ASP A 46 19.21 0.68 12.66
C ASP A 46 18.27 0.18 13.76
N MET A 47 18.16 -1.15 13.88
CA MET A 47 17.31 -1.79 14.90
C MET A 47 17.89 -1.69 16.31
N ASN A 48 19.16 -1.29 16.45
CA ASN A 48 19.83 -1.14 17.74
C ASN A 48 19.75 0.30 18.30
N ASP A 49 19.22 1.25 17.53
CA ASP A 49 18.98 2.63 17.95
C ASP A 49 17.52 3.02 17.67
N PRO A 50 16.59 2.82 18.61
CA PRO A 50 15.17 3.14 18.42
C PRO A 50 14.91 4.66 18.54
N THR A 51 15.45 5.43 17.61
CA THR A 51 15.20 6.88 17.46
C THR A 51 13.96 7.15 16.60
N TRP A 52 13.32 8.31 16.79
CA TRP A 52 12.12 8.74 16.04
C TRP A 52 12.28 8.69 14.51
N ASP A 53 13.50 8.92 14.00
CA ASP A 53 13.82 8.86 12.57
C ASP A 53 13.71 7.43 12.00
N ASN A 54 14.08 6.42 12.81
CA ASN A 54 13.94 5.01 12.43
C ASN A 54 12.45 4.61 12.38
N PHE A 55 11.60 5.16 13.25
CA PHE A 55 10.16 4.92 13.21
C PHE A 55 9.52 5.48 11.93
N GLY A 56 9.85 6.72 11.54
CA GLY A 56 9.36 7.31 10.30
C GLY A 56 9.75 6.49 9.07
N THR A 57 11.00 6.01 9.03
CA THR A 57 11.52 5.17 7.95
C THR A 57 10.78 3.82 7.84
N ILE A 58 10.50 3.17 8.98
CA ILE A 58 9.73 1.93 9.02
C ILE A 58 8.31 2.17 8.53
N LEU A 59 7.66 3.24 8.97
CA LEU A 59 6.28 3.56 8.62
C LEU A 59 6.12 3.80 7.11
N ILE A 60 7.02 4.59 6.51
CA ILE A 60 7.03 4.84 5.06
C ILE A 60 7.23 3.52 4.29
N ARG A 61 8.12 2.65 4.77
CA ARG A 61 8.35 1.33 4.16
C ARG A 61 7.07 0.49 4.20
N ILE A 62 6.40 0.40 5.35
CA ILE A 62 5.14 -0.35 5.50
C ILE A 62 4.06 0.21 4.57
N MET A 63 3.92 1.53 4.48
CA MET A 63 2.93 2.17 3.60
C MET A 63 3.18 1.88 2.13
N ASN A 64 4.44 1.92 1.68
CA ASN A 64 4.79 1.55 0.31
C ASN A 64 4.41 0.08 0.03
N TRP A 65 4.71 -0.83 0.96
CA TRP A 65 4.30 -2.24 0.89
C TRP A 65 2.78 -2.42 0.77
N VAL A 66 2.00 -1.66 1.53
CA VAL A 66 0.54 -1.72 1.49
C VAL A 66 0.01 -1.31 0.11
N VAL A 67 0.52 -0.22 -0.47
CA VAL A 67 0.10 0.24 -1.81
C VAL A 67 0.40 -0.82 -2.86
N TYR A 68 1.58 -1.45 -2.81
CA TYR A 68 1.92 -2.54 -3.71
C TYR A 68 1.02 -3.77 -3.55
N LEU A 69 0.73 -4.17 -2.32
CA LEU A 69 -0.16 -5.30 -2.04
C LEU A 69 -1.55 -5.03 -2.63
N VAL A 70 -2.08 -3.81 -2.47
CA VAL A 70 -3.34 -3.39 -3.09
C VAL A 70 -3.28 -3.49 -4.60
N GLY A 71 -2.17 -3.05 -5.23
CA GLY A 71 -1.94 -3.20 -6.67
C GLY A 71 -1.94 -4.65 -7.16
N ILE A 72 -1.29 -5.56 -6.42
CA ILE A 72 -1.27 -6.99 -6.74
C ILE A 72 -2.68 -7.59 -6.62
N VAL A 73 -3.39 -7.27 -5.54
CA VAL A 73 -4.77 -7.72 -5.33
C VAL A 73 -5.65 -7.24 -6.48
N PHE A 74 -5.50 -5.99 -6.92
CA PHE A 74 -6.25 -5.45 -8.05
C PHE A 74 -6.04 -6.29 -9.32
N VAL A 75 -4.79 -6.57 -9.69
CA VAL A 75 -4.48 -7.40 -10.86
C VAL A 75 -5.10 -8.79 -10.75
N VAL A 76 -5.03 -9.42 -9.56
CA VAL A 76 -5.59 -10.76 -9.32
C VAL A 76 -7.12 -10.75 -9.46
N VAL A 77 -7.80 -9.73 -8.94
CA VAL A 77 -9.28 -9.61 -9.03
C VAL A 77 -9.72 -9.43 -10.49
N VAL A 78 -9.03 -8.60 -11.26
CA VAL A 78 -9.31 -8.39 -12.69
C VAL A 78 -9.06 -9.67 -13.49
N ALA A 79 -7.92 -10.32 -13.29
CA ALA A 79 -7.58 -11.58 -13.97
C ALA A 79 -8.58 -12.69 -13.64
N TYR A 80 -9.03 -12.78 -12.39
CA TYR A 80 -10.08 -13.73 -11.97
C TYR A 80 -11.43 -13.42 -12.62
N GLY A 81 -11.83 -12.16 -12.69
CA GLY A 81 -13.05 -11.74 -13.39
C GLY A 81 -13.03 -12.13 -14.87
N ALA A 82 -11.89 -11.91 -15.55
CA ALA A 82 -11.69 -12.28 -16.96
C ALA A 82 -11.75 -13.80 -17.18
N TRP A 83 -10.99 -14.57 -16.39
CA TRP A 83 -11.01 -16.04 -16.44
C TRP A 83 -12.43 -16.58 -16.26
N LYS A 84 -13.13 -16.10 -15.23
CA LYS A 84 -14.48 -16.55 -14.89
C LYS A 84 -15.50 -16.25 -16.01
N ALA A 85 -15.34 -15.11 -16.69
CA ALA A 85 -16.15 -14.79 -17.87
C ALA A 85 -15.87 -15.77 -19.03
N SER A 86 -14.61 -16.10 -19.29
CA SER A 86 -14.22 -17.03 -20.36
C SER A 86 -14.69 -18.47 -20.11
N MET A 87 -14.72 -18.92 -18.86
CA MET A 87 -15.17 -20.29 -18.51
C MET A 87 -16.68 -20.46 -18.39
N ALA A 88 -17.46 -19.38 -18.53
CA ALA A 88 -18.90 -19.49 -18.34
C ALA A 88 -19.60 -20.34 -19.42
N LEU A 89 -18.95 -20.66 -20.56
CA LEU A 89 -19.42 -21.60 -21.60
C LEU A 89 -20.91 -21.43 -22.03
N GLY A 90 -21.51 -20.25 -21.80
CA GLY A 90 -22.92 -19.97 -22.07
C GLY A 90 -23.89 -20.18 -20.90
N ASP A 91 -23.44 -20.59 -19.71
CA ASP A 91 -24.27 -20.61 -18.50
C ASP A 91 -24.57 -19.16 -18.04
N PRO A 92 -25.84 -18.73 -18.03
CA PRO A 92 -26.23 -17.39 -17.61
C PRO A 92 -25.78 -17.08 -16.17
N ARG A 93 -25.73 -18.08 -15.28
CA ARG A 93 -25.31 -17.87 -13.88
C ARG A 93 -23.82 -17.58 -13.77
N GLY A 94 -22.99 -18.25 -14.58
CA GLY A 94 -21.56 -18.01 -14.65
C GLY A 94 -21.22 -16.61 -15.15
N LEU A 95 -21.94 -16.17 -16.19
CA LEU A 95 -21.76 -14.84 -16.79
C LEU A 95 -22.17 -13.71 -15.85
N ASP A 96 -23.32 -13.81 -15.18
CA ASP A 96 -23.77 -12.77 -14.27
C ASP A 96 -22.85 -12.59 -13.06
N SER A 97 -22.29 -13.69 -12.58
CA SER A 97 -21.31 -13.68 -11.49
C SER A 97 -19.92 -13.16 -11.93
N ALA A 98 -19.59 -13.22 -13.22
CA ALA A 98 -18.38 -12.61 -13.76
C ALA A 98 -18.55 -11.11 -13.97
N LYS A 99 -19.71 -10.67 -14.48
CA LYS A 99 -20.06 -9.24 -14.63
C LYS A 99 -19.99 -8.51 -13.31
N SER A 100 -20.58 -9.06 -12.24
CA SER A 100 -20.51 -8.42 -10.92
C SER A 100 -19.07 -8.25 -10.42
N THR A 101 -18.20 -9.24 -10.66
CA THR A 101 -16.78 -9.18 -10.29
C THR A 101 -16.06 -8.05 -11.04
N TRP A 102 -16.32 -7.91 -12.34
CA TRP A 102 -15.79 -6.81 -13.16
C TRP A 102 -16.30 -5.44 -12.71
N THR A 103 -17.59 -5.34 -12.39
CA THR A 103 -18.20 -4.11 -11.90
C THR A 103 -17.57 -3.67 -10.57
N TYR A 104 -17.35 -4.59 -9.63
CA TYR A 104 -16.68 -4.28 -8.36
C TYR A 104 -15.23 -3.83 -8.56
N ALA A 105 -14.49 -4.48 -9.47
CA ALA A 105 -13.13 -4.06 -9.81
C ALA A 105 -13.10 -2.66 -10.41
N LEU A 106 -14.04 -2.35 -11.31
CA LEU A 106 -14.17 -1.04 -11.94
C LEU A 106 -14.50 0.07 -10.93
N PHE A 107 -15.47 -0.18 -10.02
CA PHE A 107 -15.78 0.77 -8.96
C PHE A 107 -14.59 1.04 -8.04
N GLY A 108 -13.77 0.03 -7.74
CA GLY A 108 -12.54 0.20 -6.97
C GLY A 108 -11.57 1.19 -7.63
N VAL A 109 -11.34 1.04 -8.94
CA VAL A 109 -10.46 1.97 -9.69
C VAL A 109 -11.04 3.37 -9.73
N ILE A 110 -12.35 3.51 -9.98
CA ILE A 110 -13.02 4.81 -10.04
C ILE A 110 -12.91 5.54 -8.70
N ILE A 111 -13.06 4.82 -7.57
CA ILE A 111 -12.92 5.41 -6.24
C ILE A 111 -11.49 5.90 -6.01
N ILE A 112 -10.48 5.10 -6.34
CA ILE A 112 -9.07 5.48 -6.17
C ILE A 112 -8.71 6.68 -7.06
N ALA A 113 -9.13 6.66 -8.32
CA ALA A 113 -8.91 7.76 -9.26
C ALA A 113 -9.64 9.03 -8.82
N GLY A 114 -10.89 8.91 -8.36
CA GLY A 114 -11.68 10.01 -7.81
C GLY A 114 -11.04 10.59 -6.56
N PHE A 115 -10.54 9.75 -5.65
CA PHE A 115 -9.80 10.17 -4.47
C PHE A 115 -8.53 10.95 -4.86
N TYR A 116 -7.73 10.41 -5.77
CA TYR A 116 -6.52 11.11 -6.24
C TYR A 116 -6.84 12.46 -6.89
N ALA A 117 -7.92 12.53 -7.69
CA ALA A 117 -8.38 13.77 -8.30
C ALA A 117 -8.81 14.80 -7.22
N LEU A 118 -9.57 14.37 -6.21
CA LEU A 118 -9.97 15.24 -5.10
C LEU A 118 -8.75 15.77 -4.33
N PHE A 119 -7.78 14.91 -4.01
CA PHE A 119 -6.54 15.32 -3.34
C PHE A 119 -5.74 16.33 -4.16
N THR A 120 -5.66 16.13 -5.48
CA THR A 120 -4.98 17.05 -6.40
C THR A 120 -5.66 18.42 -6.42
N ILE A 121 -7.00 18.46 -6.45
CA ILE A 121 -7.76 19.71 -6.41
C ILE A 121 -7.57 20.44 -5.08
N VAL A 122 -7.66 19.73 -3.96
CA VAL A 122 -7.48 20.32 -2.62
C VAL A 122 -6.06 20.84 -2.45
N SER A 123 -5.05 20.05 -2.78
CA SER A 123 -3.63 20.51 -2.71
C SER A 123 -3.36 21.70 -3.62
N GLY A 124 -3.94 21.74 -4.83
CA GLY A 124 -3.86 22.88 -5.73
C GLY A 124 -4.51 24.14 -5.17
N PHE A 125 -5.63 24.01 -4.46
CA PHE A 125 -6.35 25.14 -3.86
C PHE A 125 -5.59 25.76 -2.68
N PHE A 126 -4.91 24.91 -1.91
CA PHE A 126 -4.16 25.32 -0.72
C PHE A 126 -2.71 25.72 -1.01
N GLY A 127 -2.21 25.49 -2.24
CA GLY A 127 -0.87 25.88 -2.66
C GLY A 127 0.26 25.05 -2.06
N PHE A 128 -0.05 23.96 -1.35
CA PHE A 128 0.91 23.00 -0.84
C PHE A 128 0.58 21.59 -1.35
N LYS A 129 1.60 20.88 -1.82
CA LYS A 129 1.48 19.45 -2.15
C LYS A 129 1.27 18.68 -0.85
N ILE A 130 0.08 18.11 -0.70
CA ILE A 130 -0.25 17.22 0.42
C ILE A 130 0.14 15.80 -0.01
N GLY A 131 1.40 15.43 0.20
CA GLY A 131 1.81 14.03 0.16
C GLY A 131 1.41 13.35 1.46
N PHE A 132 0.97 12.09 1.37
CA PHE A 132 0.74 11.27 2.56
C PHE A 132 2.04 11.17 3.39
N ALA A 133 3.20 10.99 2.73
CA ALA A 133 4.50 11.01 3.40
C ALA A 133 4.75 12.32 4.17
N ASP A 134 4.44 13.46 3.57
CA ASP A 134 4.66 14.78 4.17
C ASP A 134 3.80 14.99 5.43
N ILE A 135 2.54 14.53 5.40
CA ILE A 135 1.64 14.59 6.56
C ILE A 135 2.22 13.81 7.74
N PHE A 136 2.68 12.58 7.51
CA PHE A 136 3.20 11.74 8.59
C PHE A 136 4.56 12.22 9.08
N SER A 137 5.45 12.68 8.19
CA SER A 137 6.71 13.31 8.59
C SER A 137 6.48 14.56 9.44
N GLY A 138 5.49 15.39 9.10
CA GLY A 138 5.13 16.55 9.91
C GLY A 138 4.61 16.19 11.31
N ILE A 139 3.80 15.13 11.42
CA ILE A 139 3.31 14.62 12.71
C ILE A 139 4.47 14.08 13.56
N ILE A 140 5.36 13.30 12.97
CA ILE A 140 6.51 12.72 13.67
C ILE A 140 7.50 13.81 14.11
N GLN A 141 7.77 14.79 13.25
CA GLN A 141 8.61 15.93 13.58
C GLN A 141 8.05 16.71 14.77
N GLY A 142 6.74 16.98 14.79
CA GLY A 142 6.10 17.61 15.93
C GLY A 142 6.31 16.84 17.24
N ILE A 143 6.17 15.51 17.21
CA ILE A 143 6.40 14.65 18.40
C ILE A 143 7.87 14.69 18.85
N LYS A 144 8.81 14.72 17.91
CA LYS A 144 10.25 14.84 18.20
C LYS A 144 10.56 16.15 18.93
N ASP A 145 10.05 17.26 18.41
CA ASP A 145 10.27 18.59 19.00
C ASP A 145 9.72 18.68 20.44
N PHE A 146 8.56 18.07 20.71
CA PHE A 146 8.02 18.00 22.08
C PHE A 146 8.82 17.09 23.01
N THR A 147 9.36 15.99 22.48
CA THR A 147 10.17 15.05 23.26
C THR A 147 11.48 15.72 23.68
N ASP A 148 12.16 16.40 22.75
CA ASP A 148 13.43 17.09 22.99
C ASP A 148 13.29 18.23 24.03
N VAL A 149 12.12 18.89 24.10
CA VAL A 149 11.81 19.90 25.13
C VAL A 149 11.57 19.29 26.52
N SER A 150 11.12 18.02 26.58
CA SER A 150 10.75 17.34 27.82
C SER A 150 11.88 16.51 28.45
N THR A 151 12.95 16.23 27.71
CA THR A 151 14.16 15.57 28.21
C THR A 151 15.29 16.59 28.40
N PRO A 152 15.47 17.17 29.60
CA PRO A 152 16.61 18.06 29.84
C PRO A 152 17.92 17.29 29.63
N ALA A 153 18.89 17.93 28.98
CA ALA A 153 20.23 17.37 28.77
C ALA A 153 20.80 16.86 30.11
N PRO A 154 21.47 15.69 30.14
CA PRO A 154 22.09 15.19 31.36
C PRO A 154 23.05 16.27 31.90
N PRO A 155 23.06 16.52 33.22
CA PRO A 155 23.89 17.56 33.80
C PRO A 155 25.35 17.30 33.41
N THR A 156 25.95 18.25 32.69
CA THR A 156 27.38 18.23 32.43
C THR A 156 28.08 18.36 33.77
N THR A 157 28.54 17.25 34.33
CA THR A 157 29.43 17.25 35.50
C THR A 157 30.69 18.04 35.18
N PRO A 158 31.11 18.98 36.05
CA PRO A 158 32.30 19.80 35.86
C PRO A 158 33.59 19.00 35.88
#